data_AF-A0A2A5XCD0-F1
#
_entry.id   AF-A0A2A5XCD0-F1
#
_cell.length_a   1.000
_cell.length_b   1.000
_cell.length_c   1.000
_cell.angle_alpha   90.00
_cell.angle_beta   90.00
_cell.angle_gamma   90.00
#
_symmetry.space_group_name_H-M   'P 1'
#
loop_
_entity.id
_entity.type
_entity.pdbx_description
1 polymer ?
#
loop_
_entity_poly.entity_id
_entity_poly.type
_entity_poly.pdbx_seq_one_letter_code
_entity_poly.pdbx_strand_id
1 'polypeptide(L)'
;ARDFAKAYLDSCEPDAILFTMGDNDTFPLWYVQEVEGYRTDVRIVNLSLLNTDWYIDQMKRDAYDGKGVPFTMPHNLYKQGTRDQAIFKDVGVSDQRWEVSKMNRWIQSDLAQTKINYGGKDYVFFPTKKFSIPVDKEKVLANGTVKQENADLILPNLNWTLPEKITSMEKKHMLILDMIDNNNWERPIYFSITIGNSARSYTYLWDYFQLDGLAYRLVPIKTKSQPGRIGRIESDILYTSLMERFEYGNMNGAEVYLDETNLRLVMNIRNNFSRLADKLILEGDSAAAIKVLDKCLELMPNEKVEYNFFVLPMLENYYECKEKEKARAIIATIAQNLEEKLNYYNQFDQNKDVKNEKQRSLSMYNSIVKIAYAHDDVDYADVLANSFQENISKAELN
;
A
#
# COMPACT_ATOMS: atom_id res chain seq x y z
N ALA A 1 -1.12 -7.04 16.72
CA ALA A 1 -0.27 -5.83 16.65
C ALA A 1 1.22 -6.17 16.56
N ARG A 2 1.80 -6.85 17.57
CA ARG A 2 3.23 -7.25 17.60
C ARG A 2 3.68 -8.00 16.34
N ASP A 3 3.01 -9.10 15.99
CA ASP A 3 3.45 -9.93 14.86
C ASP A 3 3.23 -9.23 13.51
N PHE A 4 2.24 -8.35 13.42
CA PHE A 4 2.04 -7.47 12.27
C PHE A 4 3.19 -6.46 12.11
N ALA A 5 3.70 -5.91 13.22
CA ALA A 5 4.88 -5.05 13.21
C ALA A 5 6.14 -5.82 12.78
N LYS A 6 6.33 -7.04 13.28
CA LYS A 6 7.41 -7.91 12.83
C LYS A 6 7.31 -8.22 11.34
N ALA A 7 6.11 -8.55 10.84
CA ALA A 7 5.87 -8.79 9.42
C ALA A 7 6.24 -7.58 8.53
N TYR A 8 5.97 -6.34 8.95
CA TYR A 8 6.46 -5.15 8.25
C TYR A 8 7.99 -5.06 8.21
N LEU A 9 8.66 -5.32 9.33
CA LEU A 9 10.12 -5.29 9.38
C LEU A 9 10.72 -6.43 8.54
N ASP A 10 10.12 -7.61 8.60
CA ASP A 10 10.48 -8.81 7.83
C ASP A 10 10.23 -8.70 6.33
N SER A 11 9.41 -7.73 5.93
CA SER A 11 9.22 -7.32 4.54
C SER A 11 10.39 -6.51 3.99
N CYS A 12 11.17 -5.88 4.88
CA CYS A 12 12.23 -4.95 4.51
C CYS A 12 13.58 -5.66 4.45
N GLU A 13 14.35 -5.40 3.40
CA GLU A 13 15.78 -5.73 3.34
C GLU A 13 16.59 -5.07 4.47
N PRO A 14 17.81 -5.55 4.77
CA PRO A 14 18.68 -4.98 5.80
C PRO A 14 18.95 -3.47 5.60
N ASP A 15 19.03 -2.73 6.70
CA ASP A 15 19.29 -1.27 6.75
C ASP A 15 18.30 -0.39 5.95
N ALA A 16 17.11 -0.91 5.70
CA ALA A 16 16.06 -0.21 4.98
C ALA A 16 15.57 1.06 5.69
N ILE A 17 15.05 1.99 4.90
CA ILE A 17 14.25 3.14 5.37
C ILE A 17 12.79 2.81 5.09
N LEU A 18 11.99 2.62 6.14
CA LEU A 18 10.56 2.31 6.05
C LEU A 18 9.73 3.55 6.40
N PHE A 19 9.05 4.12 5.40
CA PHE A 19 8.07 5.16 5.62
C PHE A 19 6.75 4.59 6.12
N THR A 20 6.17 5.24 7.13
CA THR A 20 4.84 4.95 7.69
C THR A 20 4.02 6.23 7.74
N MET A 21 2.75 6.19 8.15
CA MET A 21 1.92 7.40 8.26
C MET A 21 1.12 7.48 9.56
N GLY A 22 0.58 6.37 10.05
CA GLY A 22 -0.38 6.37 11.14
C GLY A 22 0.20 5.85 12.46
N ASP A 23 -0.62 5.90 13.50
CA ASP A 23 -0.22 5.36 14.81
C ASP A 23 -0.30 3.83 14.83
N ASN A 24 -1.27 3.26 14.09
CA ASN A 24 -1.54 1.82 14.02
C ASN A 24 -0.46 1.01 13.28
N ASP A 25 0.38 1.65 12.44
CA ASP A 25 1.59 1.02 11.89
C ASP A 25 2.83 1.42 12.69
N THR A 26 3.01 2.72 12.98
CA THR A 26 4.25 3.25 13.58
C THR A 26 4.50 2.79 15.02
N PHE A 27 3.51 2.85 15.92
CA PHE A 27 3.77 2.56 17.34
C PHE A 27 4.07 1.09 17.61
N PRO A 28 3.36 0.11 16.99
CA PRO A 28 3.76 -1.29 17.09
C PRO A 28 5.18 -1.54 16.57
N LEU A 29 5.59 -0.85 15.50
CA LEU A 29 6.94 -0.96 14.95
C LEU A 29 8.01 -0.44 15.92
N TRP A 30 7.80 0.74 16.53
CA TRP A 30 8.71 1.25 17.55
C TRP A 30 8.74 0.36 18.78
N TYR A 31 7.61 -0.17 19.22
CA TYR A 31 7.57 -1.12 20.34
C TYR A 31 8.46 -2.35 20.08
N VAL A 32 8.33 -3.02 18.93
CA VAL A 32 9.15 -4.22 18.66
C VAL A 32 10.63 -3.90 18.48
N GLN A 33 11.00 -2.70 18.03
CA GLN A 33 12.40 -2.27 17.95
C GLN A 33 12.97 -1.87 19.32
N GLU A 34 12.30 -0.97 20.04
CA GLU A 34 12.83 -0.34 21.25
C GLU A 34 12.71 -1.25 22.48
N VAL A 35 11.69 -2.10 22.53
CA VAL A 35 11.43 -2.98 23.69
C VAL A 35 11.88 -4.42 23.40
N GLU A 36 11.53 -4.97 22.23
CA GLU A 36 11.89 -6.36 21.90
C GLU A 36 13.24 -6.51 21.18
N GLY A 37 13.88 -5.42 20.76
CA GLY A 37 15.17 -5.45 20.06
C GLY A 37 15.11 -6.12 18.68
N TYR A 38 13.96 -6.06 18.01
CA TYR A 38 13.74 -6.76 16.73
C TYR A 38 13.99 -5.85 15.53
N ARG A 39 14.87 -6.27 14.60
CA ARG A 39 15.18 -5.54 13.35
C ARG A 39 15.49 -4.06 13.58
N THR A 40 16.34 -3.78 14.57
CA THR A 40 16.83 -2.45 14.96
C THR A 40 17.69 -1.76 13.89
N ASP A 41 18.02 -2.46 12.80
CA ASP A 41 18.68 -1.95 11.60
C ASP A 41 17.76 -1.08 10.72
N VAL A 42 16.44 -1.37 10.70
CA VAL A 42 15.49 -0.63 9.86
C VAL A 42 15.16 0.73 10.47
N ARG A 43 15.20 1.80 9.68
CA ARG A 43 14.77 3.14 10.13
C ARG A 43 13.32 3.40 9.78
N ILE A 44 12.48 3.49 10.80
CA ILE A 44 11.06 3.83 10.66
C ILE A 44 10.90 5.36 10.61
N VAL A 45 10.31 5.86 9.54
CA VAL A 45 10.08 7.30 9.31
C VAL A 45 8.57 7.56 9.16
N ASN A 46 7.94 8.12 10.19
CA ASN A 46 6.55 8.51 10.15
C ASN A 46 6.36 9.82 9.37
N LEU A 47 5.60 9.77 8.28
CA LEU A 47 5.36 10.90 7.38
C LEU A 47 4.55 12.04 8.01
N SER A 48 3.70 11.76 9.00
CA SER A 48 2.97 12.79 9.74
C SER A 48 3.92 13.62 10.62
N LEU A 49 4.90 12.96 11.24
CA LEU A 49 5.93 13.60 12.06
C LEU A 49 7.05 14.23 11.23
N LEU A 50 7.30 13.78 9.99
CA LEU A 50 8.35 14.33 9.11
C LEU A 50 8.14 15.80 8.68
N ASN A 51 7.05 16.44 9.12
CA ASN A 51 6.85 17.88 8.98
C ASN A 51 7.39 18.69 10.18
N THR A 52 7.80 18.05 11.29
CA THR A 52 8.33 18.70 12.48
C THR A 52 9.85 18.67 12.49
N ASP A 53 10.46 19.77 12.93
CA ASP A 53 11.91 19.94 12.95
C ASP A 53 12.63 18.97 13.90
N TRP A 54 12.10 18.79 15.11
CA TRP A 54 12.66 17.86 16.10
C TRP A 54 12.70 16.42 15.59
N TYR A 55 11.69 15.99 14.82
CA TYR A 55 11.63 14.62 14.31
C TYR A 55 12.62 14.45 13.16
N ILE A 56 12.78 15.47 12.32
CA ILE A 56 13.82 15.49 11.28
C ILE A 56 15.20 15.37 11.92
N ASP A 57 15.49 16.14 12.97
CA ASP A 57 16.75 16.05 13.72
C ASP A 57 16.99 14.67 14.32
N GLN A 58 15.92 14.01 14.80
CA GLN A 58 16.00 12.63 15.31
C GLN A 58 16.29 11.63 14.19
N MET A 59 15.65 11.77 13.02
CA MET A 59 15.85 10.85 11.90
C MET A 59 17.24 10.95 11.28
N LYS A 60 17.92 12.10 11.41
CA LYS A 60 19.32 12.28 10.97
C LYS A 60 20.33 11.56 11.85
N ARG A 61 19.96 11.10 13.05
CA ARG A 61 20.85 10.40 13.98
C ARG A 61 20.75 8.89 13.78
N ASP A 62 21.88 8.21 13.93
CA ASP A 62 21.91 6.77 14.13
C ASP A 62 21.08 6.42 15.39
N ALA A 63 20.36 5.30 15.34
CA ALA A 63 19.72 4.76 16.54
C ALA A 63 19.79 3.24 16.51
N TYR A 64 20.28 2.66 17.61
CA TYR A 64 20.62 1.24 17.70
C TYR A 64 21.56 0.84 16.55
N ASP A 65 21.19 -0.17 15.75
CA ASP A 65 21.98 -0.63 14.61
C ASP A 65 21.67 0.14 13.32
N GLY A 66 20.56 0.88 13.27
CA GLY A 66 20.10 1.60 12.09
C GLY A 66 20.80 2.94 11.90
N LYS A 67 21.30 3.19 10.68
CA LYS A 67 21.94 4.45 10.31
C LYS A 67 20.96 5.59 10.13
N GLY A 68 21.36 6.81 10.48
CA GLY A 68 20.59 8.02 10.23
C GLY A 68 20.11 8.10 8.78
N VAL A 69 18.88 8.58 8.58
CA VAL A 69 18.33 8.81 7.24
C VAL A 69 19.20 9.86 6.55
N PRO A 70 19.60 9.68 5.27
CA PRO A 70 20.59 10.54 4.60
C PRO A 70 20.00 11.89 4.18
N PHE A 71 19.36 12.62 5.10
CA PHE A 71 18.95 14.00 4.88
C PHE A 71 20.17 14.92 4.94
N THR A 72 20.32 15.77 3.95
CA THR A 72 21.38 16.80 3.91
C THR A 72 20.87 18.20 4.18
N MET A 73 19.56 18.44 4.06
CA MET A 73 18.95 19.74 4.35
C MET A 73 19.40 20.23 5.74
N PRO A 74 19.97 21.45 5.89
CA PRO A 74 20.41 21.94 7.19
C PRO A 74 19.24 22.47 8.04
N HIS A 75 19.37 22.37 9.37
CA HIS A 75 18.30 22.64 10.34
C HIS A 75 17.65 24.01 10.19
N ASN A 76 18.43 25.05 9.87
CA ASN A 76 17.91 26.39 9.64
C ASN A 76 16.89 26.48 8.49
N LEU A 77 16.89 25.52 7.56
CA LEU A 77 15.95 25.49 6.42
C LEU A 77 14.65 24.75 6.73
N TYR A 78 14.58 23.94 7.79
CA TYR A 78 13.38 23.17 8.15
C TYR A 78 12.86 23.41 9.58
N LYS A 79 13.54 24.22 10.39
CA LYS A 79 13.05 24.67 11.71
C LYS A 79 11.62 25.19 11.61
N GLN A 80 10.84 25.03 12.68
CA GLN A 80 9.42 25.39 12.70
C GLN A 80 9.16 26.78 12.06
N GLY A 81 8.18 26.84 11.13
CA GLY A 81 7.83 28.08 10.41
C GLY A 81 8.61 28.30 9.10
N THR A 82 9.68 27.53 8.86
CA THR A 82 10.59 27.66 7.71
C THR A 82 10.40 26.51 6.73
N ARG A 83 10.20 26.84 5.44
CA ARG A 83 9.92 25.86 4.36
C ARG A 83 8.90 24.79 4.79
N ASP A 84 7.84 25.18 5.49
CA ASP A 84 6.73 24.26 5.79
C ASP A 84 6.05 23.79 4.49
N GLN A 85 6.13 24.62 3.46
CA GLN A 85 5.62 24.35 2.13
C GLN A 85 6.51 25.01 1.06
N ALA A 86 6.69 24.31 -0.05
CA ALA A 86 7.12 24.89 -1.32
C ALA A 86 5.92 25.11 -2.23
N ILE A 87 5.89 26.21 -2.96
CA ILE A 87 4.79 26.56 -3.87
C ILE A 87 5.19 26.29 -5.32
N PHE A 88 4.26 25.85 -6.17
CA PHE A 88 4.52 25.76 -7.60
C PHE A 88 4.52 27.16 -8.21
N LYS A 89 5.57 27.51 -8.95
CA LYS A 89 5.58 28.71 -9.79
C LYS A 89 6.37 28.45 -11.05
N ASP A 90 5.68 28.50 -12.19
CA ASP A 90 6.35 28.46 -13.48
C ASP A 90 7.13 29.75 -13.72
N VAL A 91 8.40 29.59 -14.10
CA VAL A 91 9.32 30.67 -14.46
C VAL A 91 9.89 30.46 -15.87
N GLY A 92 9.12 29.78 -16.74
CA GLY A 92 9.50 29.46 -18.12
C GLY A 92 10.22 28.12 -18.27
N VAL A 93 10.15 27.25 -17.26
CA VAL A 93 10.83 25.94 -17.26
C VAL A 93 9.93 24.79 -16.83
N SER A 94 8.62 25.03 -16.67
CA SER A 94 7.65 24.00 -16.27
C SER A 94 7.62 22.79 -17.21
N ASP A 95 7.98 22.98 -18.48
CA ASP A 95 8.06 21.90 -19.44
C ASP A 95 9.29 21.01 -19.31
N GLN A 96 10.34 21.50 -18.64
CA GLN A 96 11.57 20.75 -18.42
C GLN A 96 11.36 19.70 -17.33
N ARG A 97 11.94 18.52 -17.52
CA ARG A 97 12.08 17.51 -16.47
C ARG A 97 13.36 17.78 -15.68
N TRP A 98 13.25 17.91 -14.38
CA TRP A 98 14.40 18.12 -13.51
C TRP A 98 14.75 16.83 -12.77
N GLU A 99 16.04 16.50 -12.75
CA GLU A 99 16.53 15.50 -11.81
C GLU A 99 16.28 15.95 -10.38
N VAL A 100 16.04 14.98 -9.49
CA VAL A 100 15.85 15.24 -8.06
C VAL A 100 17.03 16.03 -7.49
N SER A 101 18.27 15.76 -7.91
CA SER A 101 19.47 16.51 -7.52
C SER A 101 19.42 18.01 -7.83
N LYS A 102 18.86 18.37 -8.98
CA LYS A 102 18.65 19.77 -9.36
C LYS A 102 17.53 20.40 -8.53
N MET A 103 16.43 19.67 -8.33
CA MET A 103 15.33 20.16 -7.49
C MET A 103 15.77 20.34 -6.04
N ASN A 104 16.50 19.38 -5.48
CA ASN A 104 16.94 19.41 -4.09
C ASN A 104 17.84 20.62 -3.84
N ARG A 105 18.84 20.85 -4.70
CA ARG A 105 19.66 22.09 -4.66
C ARG A 105 18.83 23.37 -4.76
N TRP A 106 17.79 23.37 -5.61
CA TRP A 106 16.90 24.52 -5.74
C TRP A 106 16.09 24.78 -4.46
N ILE A 107 15.51 23.73 -3.88
CA ILE A 107 14.72 23.81 -2.64
C ILE A 107 15.57 24.24 -1.45
N GLN A 108 16.81 23.75 -1.37
CA GLN A 108 17.75 24.08 -0.30
C GLN A 108 18.43 25.45 -0.48
N SER A 109 18.34 26.07 -1.65
CA SER A 109 18.87 27.41 -1.87
C SER A 109 18.11 28.46 -1.06
N ASP A 110 18.86 29.34 -0.40
CA ASP A 110 18.32 30.48 0.35
C ASP A 110 18.39 31.82 -0.41
N LEU A 111 18.79 31.77 -1.68
CA LEU A 111 18.86 32.92 -2.59
C LEU A 111 17.47 33.51 -2.87
N ALA A 112 17.39 34.82 -3.08
CA ALA A 112 16.13 35.51 -3.39
C ALA A 112 15.43 34.94 -4.64
N GLN A 113 16.20 34.50 -5.64
CA GLN A 113 15.69 33.93 -6.89
C GLN A 113 15.00 32.56 -6.74
N THR A 114 15.22 31.85 -5.63
CA THR A 114 14.54 30.58 -5.32
C THR A 114 13.33 30.78 -4.39
N LYS A 115 13.02 32.04 -4.06
CA LYS A 115 11.92 32.43 -3.18
C LYS A 115 10.86 33.25 -3.93
N ILE A 116 9.63 33.18 -3.43
CA ILE A 116 8.50 33.99 -3.87
C ILE A 116 7.82 34.58 -2.65
N ASN A 117 7.45 35.85 -2.72
CA ASN A 117 6.61 36.44 -1.69
C ASN A 117 5.14 36.14 -2.01
N TYR A 118 4.44 35.50 -1.09
CA TYR A 118 3.02 35.22 -1.20
C TYR A 118 2.34 35.54 0.14
N GLY A 119 1.41 36.50 0.13
CA GLY A 119 0.72 36.93 1.36
C GLY A 119 1.65 37.50 2.44
N GLY A 120 2.73 38.19 2.05
CA GLY A 120 3.69 38.80 2.98
C GLY A 120 4.70 37.83 3.60
N LYS A 121 4.67 36.55 3.23
CA LYS A 121 5.65 35.54 3.63
C LYS A 121 6.44 35.05 2.42
N ASP A 122 7.73 34.85 2.60
CA ASP A 122 8.58 34.22 1.58
C ASP A 122 8.44 32.70 1.63
N TYR A 123 8.17 32.10 0.48
CA TYR A 123 8.14 30.66 0.27
C TYR A 123 9.23 30.28 -0.71
N VAL A 124 9.88 29.15 -0.48
CA VAL A 124 10.61 28.49 -1.56
C VAL A 124 9.60 27.99 -2.60
N PHE A 125 9.97 27.96 -3.87
CA PHE A 125 9.10 27.45 -4.92
C PHE A 125 9.78 26.35 -5.73
N PHE A 126 8.99 25.51 -6.40
CA PHE A 126 9.48 24.55 -7.38
C PHE A 126 8.98 24.94 -8.78
N PRO A 127 9.88 25.01 -9.78
CA PRO A 127 9.54 25.60 -11.08
C PRO A 127 8.99 24.63 -12.12
N THR A 128 9.08 23.32 -11.85
CA THR A 128 8.53 22.27 -12.71
C THR A 128 7.87 21.18 -11.88
N LYS A 129 6.85 20.55 -12.44
CA LYS A 129 6.15 19.38 -11.87
C LYS A 129 6.72 18.05 -12.36
N LYS A 130 7.74 18.07 -13.24
CA LYS A 130 8.30 16.89 -13.90
C LYS A 130 9.64 16.52 -13.25
N PHE A 131 9.71 15.35 -12.64
CA PHE A 131 10.87 14.88 -11.86
C PHE A 131 11.52 13.63 -12.47
N SER A 132 12.82 13.45 -12.22
CA SER A 132 13.58 12.26 -12.62
C SER A 132 14.53 11.81 -11.51
N ILE A 133 14.65 10.51 -11.27
CA ILE A 133 15.73 9.92 -10.46
C ILE A 133 16.59 9.06 -11.40
N PRO A 134 17.89 9.37 -11.58
CA PRO A 134 18.78 8.51 -12.35
C PRO A 134 18.97 7.15 -11.66
N VAL A 135 19.11 6.09 -12.46
CA VAL A 135 19.29 4.73 -11.98
C VAL A 135 20.71 4.27 -12.27
N ASP A 136 21.39 3.81 -11.22
CA ASP A 136 22.63 3.06 -11.34
C ASP A 136 22.28 1.57 -11.53
N LYS A 137 22.25 1.12 -12.80
CA LYS A 137 21.85 -0.24 -13.16
C LYS A 137 22.77 -1.30 -12.54
N GLU A 138 24.06 -1.04 -12.49
CA GLU A 138 25.04 -1.99 -11.93
C GLU A 138 24.80 -2.15 -10.43
N LYS A 139 24.57 -1.04 -9.72
CA LYS A 139 24.34 -1.05 -8.27
C LYS A 139 23.03 -1.73 -7.87
N VAL A 140 21.92 -1.43 -8.54
CA VAL A 140 20.61 -2.04 -8.20
C VAL A 140 20.57 -3.55 -8.49
N LEU A 141 21.41 -4.03 -9.42
CA LEU A 141 21.63 -5.45 -9.68
C LEU A 141 22.56 -6.07 -8.64
N ALA A 142 23.66 -5.38 -8.30
CA ALA A 142 24.65 -5.86 -7.35
C ALA A 142 24.10 -5.99 -5.92
N ASN A 143 23.23 -5.07 -5.50
CA ASN A 143 22.63 -5.07 -4.15
C ASN A 143 21.29 -5.81 -4.06
N GLY A 144 20.86 -6.48 -5.14
CA GLY A 144 19.63 -7.28 -5.15
C GLY A 144 18.33 -6.46 -5.13
N THR A 145 18.37 -5.15 -5.39
CA THR A 145 17.15 -4.34 -5.57
C THR A 145 16.32 -4.81 -6.77
N VAL A 146 16.99 -5.29 -7.81
CA VAL A 146 16.37 -5.99 -8.93
C VAL A 146 17.12 -7.29 -9.17
N LYS A 147 16.41 -8.39 -9.36
CA LYS A 147 17.02 -9.67 -9.75
C LYS A 147 17.62 -9.60 -11.14
N GLN A 148 18.64 -10.43 -11.37
CA GLN A 148 19.33 -10.54 -12.65
C GLN A 148 18.37 -10.88 -13.81
N GLU A 149 17.38 -11.75 -13.59
CA GLU A 149 16.36 -12.10 -14.59
C GLU A 149 15.49 -10.91 -15.05
N ASN A 150 15.38 -9.87 -14.21
CA ASN A 150 14.62 -8.66 -14.49
C ASN A 150 15.52 -7.50 -14.96
N ALA A 151 16.80 -7.75 -15.26
CA ALA A 151 17.76 -6.71 -15.64
C ALA A 151 17.32 -5.89 -16.87
N ASP A 152 16.56 -6.49 -17.78
CA ASP A 152 16.06 -5.83 -18.99
C ASP A 152 14.88 -4.88 -18.73
N LEU A 153 14.24 -5.00 -17.56
CA LEU A 153 13.14 -4.13 -17.14
C LEU A 153 13.63 -2.85 -16.44
N ILE A 154 14.93 -2.79 -16.09
CA ILE A 154 15.51 -1.66 -15.36
C ILE A 154 15.51 -0.43 -16.25
N LEU A 155 14.84 0.62 -15.79
CA LEU A 155 14.81 1.91 -16.46
C LEU A 155 16.10 2.69 -16.18
N PRO A 156 16.58 3.52 -17.13
CA PRO A 156 17.69 4.44 -16.87
C PRO A 156 17.31 5.55 -15.88
N ASN A 157 16.01 5.88 -15.78
CA ASN A 157 15.48 6.95 -14.94
C ASN A 157 14.06 6.63 -14.46
N LEU A 158 13.74 6.94 -13.19
CA LEU A 158 12.37 6.94 -12.68
C LEU A 158 11.76 8.33 -12.95
N ASN A 159 10.84 8.39 -13.90
CA ASN A 159 10.20 9.63 -14.32
C ASN A 159 8.77 9.73 -13.79
N TRP A 160 8.43 10.80 -13.07
CA TRP A 160 7.04 11.09 -12.69
C TRP A 160 6.70 12.56 -12.85
N THR A 161 5.40 12.85 -12.89
CA THR A 161 4.88 14.21 -13.05
C THR A 161 3.77 14.43 -12.02
N LEU A 162 3.86 15.52 -11.26
CA LEU A 162 2.78 15.92 -10.35
C LEU A 162 1.56 16.40 -11.17
N PRO A 163 0.33 15.98 -10.82
CA PRO A 163 -0.88 16.45 -11.50
C PRO A 163 -1.04 17.97 -11.45
N GLU A 164 -1.74 18.55 -12.43
CA GLU A 164 -1.88 20.01 -12.52
C GLU A 164 -2.47 20.69 -11.29
N LYS A 165 -3.42 20.03 -10.63
CA LYS A 165 -4.04 20.50 -9.37
C LYS A 165 -3.07 20.61 -8.19
N ILE A 166 -1.86 20.06 -8.29
CA ILE A 166 -0.85 20.16 -7.25
C ILE A 166 -0.12 21.48 -7.40
N THR A 167 -0.39 22.39 -6.46
CA THR A 167 0.18 23.75 -6.42
C THR A 167 1.20 23.92 -5.30
N SER A 168 1.42 22.88 -4.48
CA SER A 168 2.36 22.94 -3.37
C SER A 168 2.89 21.57 -2.93
N MET A 169 4.05 21.59 -2.28
CA MET A 169 4.67 20.43 -1.62
C MET A 169 4.93 20.76 -0.15
N GLU A 170 4.46 19.91 0.76
CA GLU A 170 4.79 20.03 2.19
C GLU A 170 6.24 19.64 2.49
N LYS A 171 6.76 20.05 3.65
CA LYS A 171 8.11 19.76 4.14
C LYS A 171 8.53 18.30 4.01
N LYS A 172 7.67 17.36 4.40
CA LYS A 172 7.95 15.92 4.24
C LYS A 172 8.25 15.50 2.80
N HIS A 173 7.60 16.11 1.79
CA HIS A 173 7.87 15.79 0.39
C HIS A 173 9.25 16.31 -0.04
N MET A 174 9.63 17.51 0.43
CA MET A 174 10.97 18.05 0.18
C MET A 174 12.05 17.20 0.81
N LEU A 175 11.82 16.64 2.00
CA LEU A 175 12.77 15.72 2.63
C LEU A 175 12.83 14.34 1.98
N ILE A 176 11.72 13.81 1.45
CA ILE A 176 11.76 12.59 0.64
C ILE A 176 12.65 12.81 -0.60
N LEU A 177 12.52 13.96 -1.28
CA LEU A 177 13.39 14.31 -2.40
C LEU A 177 14.86 14.42 -1.97
N ASP A 178 15.13 15.07 -0.84
CA ASP A 178 16.48 15.19 -0.27
C ASP A 178 17.09 13.82 0.07
N MET A 179 16.33 12.93 0.70
CA MET A 179 16.78 11.57 1.00
C MET A 179 17.06 10.78 -0.27
N ILE A 180 16.17 10.83 -1.27
CA ILE A 180 16.36 10.10 -2.53
C ILE A 180 17.63 10.58 -3.24
N ASP A 181 17.87 11.88 -3.28
CA ASP A 181 19.07 12.49 -3.87
C ASP A 181 20.36 11.95 -3.24
N ASN A 182 20.35 11.75 -1.92
CA ASN A 182 21.53 11.40 -1.15
C ASN A 182 21.68 9.90 -0.87
N ASN A 183 20.63 9.10 -1.10
CA ASN A 183 20.66 7.66 -0.90
C ASN A 183 21.48 6.93 -1.97
N ASN A 184 21.50 7.43 -3.22
CA ASN A 184 22.25 6.83 -4.33
C ASN A 184 22.01 5.32 -4.52
N TRP A 185 20.80 4.82 -4.26
CA TRP A 185 20.47 3.38 -4.26
C TRP A 185 21.27 2.53 -3.27
N GLU A 186 21.87 3.11 -2.21
CA GLU A 186 22.58 2.35 -1.17
C GLU A 186 21.60 1.64 -0.24
N ARG A 187 20.64 2.37 0.34
CA ARG A 187 19.68 1.82 1.29
C ARG A 187 18.35 1.52 0.61
N PRO A 188 17.74 0.36 0.86
CA PRO A 188 16.40 0.05 0.38
C PRO A 188 15.36 1.05 0.93
N ILE A 189 14.51 1.59 0.04
CA ILE A 189 13.45 2.53 0.43
C ILE A 189 12.10 1.80 0.36
N TYR A 190 11.39 1.79 1.47
CA TYR A 190 10.10 1.13 1.64
C TYR A 190 9.01 2.08 2.10
N PHE A 191 7.77 1.76 1.75
CA PHE A 191 6.56 2.46 2.19
C PHE A 191 5.56 1.44 2.74
N SER A 192 4.99 1.67 3.92
CA SER A 192 3.96 0.78 4.46
C SER A 192 2.72 0.79 3.55
N ILE A 193 2.08 -0.37 3.39
CA ILE A 193 0.87 -0.50 2.56
C ILE A 193 -0.32 0.31 3.11
N THR A 194 -0.24 0.76 4.36
CA THR A 194 -1.28 1.51 5.09
C THR A 194 -1.18 3.02 4.95
N ILE A 195 -0.17 3.56 4.27
CA ILE A 195 -0.05 5.03 4.05
C ILE A 195 -1.24 5.59 3.27
N GLY A 196 -1.79 4.81 2.35
CA GLY A 196 -3.00 5.15 1.61
C GLY A 196 -3.16 4.36 0.33
N ASN A 197 -4.12 4.77 -0.49
CA ASN A 197 -4.47 4.05 -1.72
C ASN A 197 -4.46 4.96 -2.97
N SER A 198 -3.55 5.95 -3.00
CA SER A 198 -3.47 6.93 -4.07
C SER A 198 -2.02 7.32 -4.37
N ALA A 199 -1.75 7.75 -5.61
CA ALA A 199 -0.42 8.25 -6.00
C ALA A 199 0.09 9.37 -5.08
N ARG A 200 -0.82 10.27 -4.64
CA ARG A 200 -0.47 11.40 -3.77
C ARG A 200 0.11 10.94 -2.42
N SER A 201 -0.46 9.87 -1.85
CA SER A 201 -0.02 9.31 -0.57
C SER A 201 1.44 8.85 -0.60
N TYR A 202 1.94 8.49 -1.78
CA TYR A 202 3.28 7.93 -1.99
C TYR A 202 4.20 8.84 -2.82
N THR A 203 4.00 10.17 -2.74
CA THR A 203 4.80 11.16 -3.48
C THR A 203 4.86 10.89 -5.00
N TYR A 204 3.82 10.26 -5.54
CA TYR A 204 3.67 9.86 -6.94
C TYR A 204 4.73 8.86 -7.46
N LEU A 205 5.41 8.16 -6.56
CA LEU A 205 6.38 7.11 -6.90
C LEU A 205 5.74 5.72 -7.03
N TRP A 206 4.43 5.61 -6.81
CA TRP A 206 3.72 4.34 -6.67
C TRP A 206 3.79 3.40 -7.89
N ASP A 207 4.11 3.91 -9.08
CA ASP A 207 4.28 3.11 -10.31
C ASP A 207 5.65 2.41 -10.34
N TYR A 208 6.54 2.74 -9.40
CA TYR A 208 7.88 2.19 -9.24
C TYR A 208 7.97 1.31 -7.99
N PHE A 209 6.83 0.83 -7.50
CA PHE A 209 6.77 -0.01 -6.33
C PHE A 209 6.75 -1.49 -6.68
N GLN A 210 7.30 -2.28 -5.78
CA GLN A 210 7.16 -3.72 -5.71
C GLN A 210 6.57 -4.08 -4.35
N LEU A 211 5.55 -4.94 -4.33
CA LEU A 211 4.98 -5.43 -3.09
C LEU A 211 5.86 -6.54 -2.52
N ASP A 212 6.61 -6.23 -1.46
CA ASP A 212 7.42 -7.16 -0.68
C ASP A 212 6.69 -7.36 0.65
N GLY A 213 5.95 -8.45 0.82
CA GLY A 213 5.25 -8.74 2.08
C GLY A 213 4.16 -7.71 2.42
N LEU A 214 4.37 -6.88 3.45
CA LEU A 214 3.50 -5.78 3.88
C LEU A 214 4.06 -4.40 3.55
N ALA A 215 5.13 -4.30 2.77
CA ALA A 215 5.74 -3.04 2.39
C ALA A 215 5.90 -2.91 0.87
N TYR A 216 5.87 -1.68 0.38
CA TYR A 216 6.18 -1.35 -1.01
C TYR A 216 7.64 -0.92 -1.13
N ARG A 217 8.48 -1.72 -1.79
CA ARG A 217 9.86 -1.35 -2.12
C ARG A 217 9.90 -0.46 -3.34
N LEU A 218 10.67 0.63 -3.29
CA LEU A 218 10.99 1.42 -4.48
C LEU A 218 12.01 0.66 -5.35
N VAL A 219 11.64 0.35 -6.59
CA VAL A 219 12.47 -0.36 -7.57
C VAL A 219 12.49 0.38 -8.92
N PRO A 220 13.57 0.28 -9.72
CA PRO A 220 13.67 0.98 -11.00
C PRO A 220 12.92 0.29 -12.16
N ILE A 221 11.76 -0.30 -11.87
CA ILE A 221 10.88 -0.96 -12.84
C ILE A 221 9.52 -0.27 -12.79
N LYS A 222 9.00 0.14 -13.93
CA LYS A 222 7.69 0.79 -14.01
C LYS A 222 6.58 -0.25 -14.19
N THR A 223 5.58 -0.19 -13.32
CA THR A 223 4.33 -0.94 -13.42
C THR A 223 3.18 -0.01 -13.08
N LYS A 224 2.16 0.07 -13.94
CA LYS A 224 1.04 0.99 -13.74
C LYS A 224 0.25 0.58 -12.49
N SER A 225 0.31 1.40 -11.46
CA SER A 225 -0.41 1.19 -10.20
C SER A 225 -1.84 1.72 -10.28
N GLN A 226 -2.72 1.05 -9.54
CA GLN A 226 -4.11 1.46 -9.36
C GLN A 226 -4.52 1.26 -7.89
N PRO A 227 -5.57 1.96 -7.40
CA PRO A 227 -6.09 1.72 -6.07
C PRO A 227 -6.37 0.22 -5.84
N GLY A 228 -5.84 -0.36 -4.76
CA GLY A 228 -5.95 -1.79 -4.41
C GLY A 228 -4.92 -2.71 -5.09
N ARG A 229 -4.28 -2.28 -6.19
CA ARG A 229 -3.24 -3.02 -6.93
C ARG A 229 -2.04 -2.11 -7.19
N ILE A 230 -1.34 -1.74 -6.12
CA ILE A 230 -0.14 -0.89 -6.18
C ILE A 230 1.10 -1.76 -6.35
N GLY A 231 1.93 -1.39 -7.31
CA GLY A 231 3.23 -1.99 -7.57
C GLY A 231 3.19 -3.34 -8.27
N ARG A 232 4.36 -3.78 -8.75
CA ARG A 232 4.60 -5.12 -9.27
C ARG A 232 4.69 -6.16 -8.16
N ILE A 233 4.76 -7.43 -8.55
CA ILE A 233 4.93 -8.56 -7.64
C ILE A 233 6.13 -9.39 -8.14
N GLU A 234 7.08 -9.63 -7.23
CA GLU A 234 8.05 -10.72 -7.33
C GLU A 234 7.48 -11.89 -6.53
N SER A 235 7.07 -12.95 -7.23
CA SER A 235 6.27 -14.02 -6.65
C SER A 235 7.03 -14.79 -5.56
N ASP A 236 8.32 -15.09 -5.75
CA ASP A 236 9.17 -15.75 -4.75
C ASP A 236 9.36 -14.93 -3.47
N ILE A 237 9.60 -13.62 -3.57
CA ILE A 237 9.77 -12.72 -2.41
C ILE A 237 8.46 -12.64 -1.63
N LEU A 238 7.35 -12.41 -2.33
CA LEU A 238 6.03 -12.31 -1.70
C LEU A 238 5.57 -13.65 -1.13
N TYR A 239 5.84 -14.77 -1.84
CA TYR A 239 5.57 -16.12 -1.37
C TYR A 239 6.35 -16.43 -0.10
N THR A 240 7.67 -16.22 -0.09
CA THR A 240 8.51 -16.43 1.10
C THR A 240 7.99 -15.61 2.28
N SER A 241 7.61 -14.35 2.03
CA SER A 241 7.07 -13.47 3.08
C SER A 241 5.77 -14.03 3.69
N LEU A 242 4.75 -14.30 2.86
CA LEU A 242 3.42 -14.71 3.34
C LEU A 242 3.36 -16.19 3.79
N MET A 243 4.10 -17.06 3.12
CA MET A 243 3.99 -18.50 3.30
C MET A 243 4.97 -19.03 4.36
N GLU A 244 6.11 -18.38 4.56
CA GLU A 244 7.21 -18.94 5.36
C GLU A 244 7.66 -18.02 6.49
N ARG A 245 7.78 -16.71 6.24
CA ARG A 245 8.41 -15.77 7.18
C ARG A 245 7.43 -15.18 8.20
N PHE A 246 6.21 -14.83 7.77
CA PHE A 246 5.29 -14.10 8.62
C PHE A 246 4.65 -14.97 9.71
N GLU A 247 4.63 -14.41 10.91
CA GLU A 247 3.78 -14.85 12.01
C GLU A 247 2.44 -14.11 11.99
N TYR A 248 1.36 -14.82 12.31
CA TYR A 248 -0.01 -14.34 12.15
C TYR A 248 -0.80 -14.22 13.47
N GLY A 249 -0.11 -14.33 14.61
CA GLY A 249 -0.64 -13.98 15.93
C GLY A 249 -1.92 -14.69 16.36
N ASN A 250 -2.10 -15.96 15.94
CA ASN A 250 -3.26 -16.79 16.25
C ASN A 250 -4.62 -16.12 15.93
N MET A 251 -4.68 -15.29 14.89
CA MET A 251 -5.90 -14.53 14.55
C MET A 251 -7.11 -15.41 14.19
N ASN A 252 -6.88 -16.67 13.83
CA ASN A 252 -7.92 -17.67 13.59
C ASN A 252 -8.37 -18.44 14.85
N GLY A 253 -7.76 -18.17 16.01
CA GLY A 253 -8.08 -18.86 17.26
C GLY A 253 -9.51 -18.58 17.75
N ALA A 254 -10.24 -19.63 18.15
CA ALA A 254 -11.65 -19.55 18.56
C ALA A 254 -11.91 -18.51 19.67
N GLU A 255 -10.99 -18.36 20.63
CA GLU A 255 -11.11 -17.43 21.76
C GLU A 255 -10.62 -16.01 21.45
N VAL A 256 -10.09 -15.75 20.24
CA VAL A 256 -9.55 -14.45 19.86
C VAL A 256 -10.65 -13.58 19.27
N TYR A 257 -10.87 -12.41 19.88
CA TYR A 257 -11.73 -11.36 19.34
C TYR A 257 -10.89 -10.36 18.53
N LEU A 258 -11.33 -10.08 17.30
CA LEU A 258 -10.75 -9.05 16.45
C LEU A 258 -11.70 -7.86 16.41
N ASP A 259 -11.27 -6.73 16.97
CA ASP A 259 -12.03 -5.49 16.84
C ASP A 259 -11.98 -4.94 15.41
N GLU A 260 -12.77 -3.89 15.16
CA GLU A 260 -12.86 -3.24 13.86
C GLU A 260 -11.50 -2.77 13.29
N THR A 261 -10.59 -2.30 14.15
CA THR A 261 -9.28 -1.81 13.73
C THR A 261 -8.42 -2.97 13.25
N ASN A 262 -8.40 -4.08 14.00
CA ASN A 262 -7.68 -5.29 13.62
C ASN A 262 -8.24 -5.87 12.32
N LEU A 263 -9.57 -5.92 12.18
CA LEU A 263 -10.23 -6.40 10.96
C LEU A 263 -9.82 -5.60 9.72
N ARG A 264 -9.72 -4.27 9.82
CA ARG A 264 -9.26 -3.42 8.71
C ARG A 264 -7.80 -3.67 8.33
N LEU A 265 -6.93 -3.99 9.29
CA LEU A 265 -5.52 -4.26 9.03
C LEU A 265 -5.31 -5.62 8.33
N VAL A 266 -5.98 -6.67 8.82
CA VAL A 266 -5.84 -8.02 8.24
C VAL A 266 -6.42 -8.12 6.82
N MET A 267 -7.36 -7.25 6.44
CA MET A 267 -7.86 -7.17 5.05
C MET A 267 -6.74 -6.87 4.04
N ASN A 268 -5.73 -6.08 4.42
CA ASN A 268 -4.58 -5.83 3.53
C ASN A 268 -3.77 -7.11 3.30
N ILE A 269 -3.69 -8.00 4.31
CA ILE A 269 -3.02 -9.30 4.19
C ILE A 269 -3.79 -10.18 3.21
N ARG A 270 -5.13 -10.27 3.33
CA ARG A 270 -5.98 -11.03 2.38
C ARG A 270 -5.79 -10.55 0.94
N ASN A 271 -5.73 -9.23 0.73
CA ASN A 271 -5.44 -8.67 -0.58
C ASN A 271 -4.07 -9.13 -1.12
N ASN A 272 -3.04 -9.18 -0.27
CA ASN A 272 -1.70 -9.62 -0.69
C ASN A 272 -1.65 -11.11 -1.04
N PHE A 273 -2.35 -11.97 -0.28
CA PHE A 273 -2.53 -13.39 -0.64
C PHE A 273 -3.21 -13.54 -2.01
N SER A 274 -4.30 -12.80 -2.24
CA SER A 274 -5.02 -12.86 -3.50
C SER A 274 -4.18 -12.39 -4.69
N ARG A 275 -3.43 -11.30 -4.50
CA ARG A 275 -2.49 -10.77 -5.50
C ARG A 275 -1.34 -11.73 -5.81
N LEU A 276 -0.83 -12.45 -4.80
CA LEU A 276 0.19 -13.47 -5.02
C LEU A 276 -0.37 -14.66 -5.81
N ALA A 277 -1.57 -15.12 -5.48
CA ALA A 277 -2.22 -16.21 -6.21
C ALA A 277 -2.45 -15.84 -7.69
N ASP A 278 -2.96 -14.63 -7.97
CA ASP A 278 -3.11 -14.08 -9.34
C ASP A 278 -1.77 -14.12 -10.10
N LYS A 279 -0.69 -13.66 -9.46
CA LYS A 279 0.66 -13.70 -10.06
C LYS A 279 1.16 -15.12 -10.35
N LEU A 280 0.95 -16.06 -9.43
CA LEU A 280 1.37 -17.47 -9.60
C LEU A 280 0.57 -18.16 -10.73
N ILE A 281 -0.72 -17.86 -10.86
CA ILE A 281 -1.56 -18.36 -11.95
C ILE A 281 -1.02 -17.84 -13.30
N LEU A 282 -0.71 -16.55 -13.39
CA LEU A 282 -0.11 -15.96 -14.60
C LEU A 282 1.26 -16.55 -14.96
N GLU A 283 1.99 -17.07 -13.96
CA GLU A 283 3.26 -17.78 -14.13
C GLU A 283 3.08 -19.27 -14.44
N GLY A 284 1.83 -19.78 -14.43
CA GLY A 284 1.50 -21.17 -14.72
C GLY A 284 1.59 -22.11 -13.52
N ASP A 285 1.80 -21.61 -12.30
CA ASP A 285 1.89 -22.40 -11.07
C ASP A 285 0.57 -22.37 -10.27
N SER A 286 -0.47 -22.99 -10.84
CA SER A 286 -1.77 -23.13 -10.17
C SER A 286 -1.67 -23.90 -8.86
N ALA A 287 -0.74 -24.85 -8.74
CA ALA A 287 -0.57 -25.64 -7.52
C ALA A 287 -0.09 -24.79 -6.34
N ALA A 288 0.88 -23.89 -6.57
CA ALA A 288 1.29 -22.92 -5.56
C ALA A 288 0.19 -21.89 -5.28
N ALA A 289 -0.52 -21.42 -6.31
CA ALA A 289 -1.63 -20.48 -6.14
C ALA A 289 -2.72 -21.04 -5.22
N ILE A 290 -3.13 -22.30 -5.40
CA ILE A 290 -4.11 -22.96 -4.53
C ILE A 290 -3.63 -23.00 -3.08
N LYS A 291 -2.35 -23.35 -2.83
CA LYS A 291 -1.79 -23.35 -1.46
C LYS A 291 -1.83 -21.97 -0.80
N VAL A 292 -1.55 -20.92 -1.57
CA VAL A 292 -1.60 -19.52 -1.11
C VAL A 292 -3.03 -19.14 -0.74
N LEU A 293 -4.01 -19.48 -1.58
CA LEU A 293 -5.42 -19.21 -1.33
C LEU A 293 -5.94 -20.00 -0.11
N ASP A 294 -5.59 -21.28 0.00
CA ASP A 294 -6.00 -22.15 1.10
C ASP A 294 -5.46 -21.64 2.44
N LYS A 295 -4.16 -21.29 2.51
CA LYS A 295 -3.56 -20.71 3.71
C LYS A 295 -4.24 -19.40 4.12
N CYS A 296 -4.63 -18.57 3.15
CA CYS A 296 -5.35 -17.34 3.44
C CYS A 296 -6.71 -17.60 4.11
N LEU A 297 -7.46 -18.63 3.67
CA LEU A 297 -8.74 -18.98 4.27
C LEU A 297 -8.59 -19.66 5.65
N GLU A 298 -7.54 -20.45 5.84
CA GLU A 298 -7.20 -21.04 7.15
C GLU A 298 -6.89 -19.96 8.20
N LEU A 299 -6.14 -18.94 7.80
CA LEU A 299 -5.74 -17.84 8.68
C LEU A 299 -6.85 -16.82 8.91
N MET A 300 -7.71 -16.60 7.93
CA MET A 300 -8.77 -15.59 7.97
C MET A 300 -10.13 -16.20 7.56
N PRO A 301 -10.64 -17.19 8.32
CA PRO A 301 -11.92 -17.83 8.04
C PRO A 301 -13.07 -16.85 8.27
N ASN A 302 -14.23 -17.09 7.65
CA ASN A 302 -15.38 -16.18 7.67
C ASN A 302 -15.83 -15.80 9.10
N GLU A 303 -15.79 -16.74 10.03
CA GLU A 303 -16.25 -16.56 11.41
C GLU A 303 -15.34 -15.59 12.20
N LYS A 304 -14.11 -15.37 11.74
CA LYS A 304 -13.13 -14.47 12.35
C LYS A 304 -12.93 -13.19 11.55
N VAL A 305 -12.84 -13.34 10.24
CA VAL A 305 -12.68 -12.23 9.30
C VAL A 305 -13.69 -12.46 8.19
N GLU A 306 -14.84 -11.80 8.31
CA GLU A 306 -15.97 -11.98 7.39
C GLU A 306 -15.53 -11.86 5.92
N TYR A 307 -16.12 -12.70 5.08
CA TYR A 307 -15.95 -12.65 3.63
C TYR A 307 -16.63 -11.40 3.06
N ASN A 308 -15.81 -10.42 2.68
CA ASN A 308 -16.23 -9.15 2.10
C ASN A 308 -15.61 -8.96 0.70
N PHE A 309 -15.69 -7.75 0.13
CA PHE A 309 -15.17 -7.46 -1.21
C PHE A 309 -13.71 -7.91 -1.46
N PHE A 310 -12.87 -8.02 -0.43
CA PHE A 310 -11.48 -8.46 -0.58
C PHE A 310 -11.32 -9.97 -0.86
N VAL A 311 -12.36 -10.79 -0.64
CA VAL A 311 -12.33 -12.21 -1.00
C VAL A 311 -12.73 -12.47 -2.45
N LEU A 312 -13.38 -11.52 -3.13
CA LEU A 312 -13.87 -11.71 -4.50
C LEU A 312 -12.76 -12.10 -5.49
N PRO A 313 -11.57 -11.47 -5.49
CA PRO A 313 -10.53 -11.89 -6.44
C PRO A 313 -9.95 -13.27 -6.09
N MET A 314 -10.10 -13.75 -4.84
CA MET A 314 -9.74 -15.13 -4.49
C MET A 314 -10.73 -16.14 -5.09
N LEU A 315 -12.02 -15.80 -5.19
CA LEU A 315 -13.02 -16.64 -5.87
C LEU A 315 -12.64 -16.85 -7.34
N GLU A 316 -12.35 -15.74 -8.03
CA GLU A 316 -11.90 -15.74 -9.42
C GLU A 316 -10.64 -16.61 -9.57
N ASN A 317 -9.64 -16.44 -8.69
CA ASN A 317 -8.42 -17.25 -8.72
C ASN A 317 -8.67 -18.75 -8.49
N TYR A 318 -9.61 -19.14 -7.60
CA TYR A 318 -9.98 -20.55 -7.45
C TYR A 318 -10.62 -21.11 -8.73
N TYR A 319 -11.49 -20.35 -9.40
CA TYR A 319 -12.06 -20.75 -10.68
C TYR A 319 -10.98 -20.90 -11.76
N GLU A 320 -10.05 -19.95 -11.87
CA GLU A 320 -8.91 -20.03 -12.81
C GLU A 320 -8.02 -21.26 -12.52
N CYS A 321 -7.91 -21.65 -11.26
CA CYS A 321 -7.22 -22.87 -10.84
C CYS A 321 -8.07 -24.16 -11.01
N LYS A 322 -9.29 -24.07 -11.53
CA LYS A 322 -10.26 -25.18 -11.68
C LYS A 322 -10.73 -25.79 -10.34
N GLU A 323 -10.61 -25.05 -9.25
CA GLU A 323 -11.08 -25.41 -7.90
C GLU A 323 -12.49 -24.87 -7.64
N LYS A 324 -13.40 -25.25 -8.53
CA LYS A 324 -14.78 -24.74 -8.58
C LYS A 324 -15.56 -24.96 -7.28
N GLU A 325 -15.46 -26.14 -6.67
CA GLU A 325 -16.20 -26.43 -5.43
C GLU A 325 -15.74 -25.55 -4.26
N LYS A 326 -14.45 -25.19 -4.20
CA LYS A 326 -13.94 -24.24 -3.20
C LYS A 326 -14.51 -22.83 -3.42
N ALA A 327 -14.57 -22.39 -4.68
CA ALA A 327 -15.17 -21.09 -5.02
C ALA A 327 -16.68 -21.06 -4.65
N ARG A 328 -17.43 -22.12 -4.99
CA ARG A 328 -18.85 -22.26 -4.64
C ARG A 328 -19.09 -22.25 -3.14
N ALA A 329 -18.23 -22.89 -2.35
CA ALA A 329 -18.36 -22.88 -0.88
C ALA A 329 -18.26 -21.46 -0.31
N ILE A 330 -17.29 -20.66 -0.78
CA ILE A 330 -17.13 -19.27 -0.34
C ILE A 330 -18.32 -18.41 -0.82
N ILE A 331 -18.79 -18.60 -2.06
CA ILE A 331 -19.97 -17.91 -2.60
C ILE A 331 -21.21 -18.21 -1.75
N ALA A 332 -21.43 -19.47 -1.38
CA ALA A 332 -22.55 -19.87 -0.53
C ALA A 332 -22.50 -19.19 0.84
N THR A 333 -21.32 -19.13 1.47
CA THR A 333 -21.13 -18.40 2.73
C THR A 333 -21.41 -16.90 2.58
N ILE A 334 -20.93 -16.26 1.52
CA ILE A 334 -21.20 -14.84 1.26
C ILE A 334 -22.71 -14.62 1.06
N ALA A 335 -23.35 -15.43 0.22
CA ALA A 335 -24.79 -15.32 -0.06
C ALA A 335 -25.60 -15.42 1.23
N GLN A 336 -25.31 -16.41 2.08
CA GLN A 336 -25.96 -16.57 3.37
C GLN A 336 -25.77 -15.33 4.27
N ASN A 337 -24.53 -14.86 4.46
CA ASN A 337 -24.24 -13.68 5.27
C ASN A 337 -25.01 -12.44 4.76
N LEU A 338 -25.08 -12.26 3.44
CA LEU A 338 -25.77 -11.12 2.83
C LEU A 338 -27.29 -11.21 2.99
N GLU A 339 -27.88 -12.40 2.85
CA GLU A 339 -29.30 -12.63 3.09
C GLU A 339 -29.68 -12.36 4.55
N GLU A 340 -28.88 -12.84 5.50
CA GLU A 340 -29.07 -12.56 6.93
C GLU A 340 -29.00 -11.05 7.22
N LYS A 341 -28.00 -10.35 6.65
CA LYS A 341 -27.88 -8.89 6.76
C LYS A 341 -29.07 -8.16 6.17
N LEU A 342 -29.52 -8.53 4.96
CA LEU A 342 -30.66 -7.90 4.31
C LEU A 342 -31.94 -8.13 5.13
N ASN A 343 -32.16 -9.35 5.63
CA ASN A 343 -33.29 -9.68 6.50
C ASN A 343 -33.25 -8.87 7.81
N TYR A 344 -32.08 -8.68 8.40
CA TYR A 344 -31.91 -7.84 9.59
C TYR A 344 -32.22 -6.36 9.28
N TYR A 345 -31.59 -5.78 8.26
CA TYR A 345 -31.79 -4.37 7.91
C TYR A 345 -33.21 -4.06 7.42
N ASN A 346 -33.94 -5.04 6.89
CA ASN A 346 -35.36 -4.91 6.54
C ASN A 346 -36.29 -4.73 7.75
N GLN A 347 -35.82 -4.95 8.97
CA GLN A 347 -36.59 -4.74 10.20
C GLN A 347 -36.58 -3.29 10.70
N PHE A 348 -35.75 -2.43 10.11
CA PHE A 348 -35.54 -1.05 10.57
C PHE A 348 -36.13 -0.02 9.60
N ASP A 349 -36.49 1.14 10.15
CA ASP A 349 -36.89 2.30 9.36
C ASP A 349 -35.80 2.70 8.36
N GLN A 350 -36.23 3.11 7.17
CA GLN A 350 -35.40 3.40 6.01
C GLN A 350 -34.63 4.74 6.13
N ASN A 351 -33.86 4.89 7.20
CA ASN A 351 -32.93 5.99 7.36
C ASN A 351 -31.72 5.83 6.40
N LYS A 352 -30.90 6.88 6.31
CA LYS A 352 -29.77 6.92 5.36
C LYS A 352 -28.77 5.78 5.57
N ASP A 353 -28.49 5.39 6.82
CA ASP A 353 -27.47 4.40 7.12
C ASP A 353 -27.96 2.99 6.80
N VAL A 354 -29.20 2.66 7.15
CA VAL A 354 -29.85 1.39 6.77
C VAL A 354 -29.89 1.24 5.25
N LYS A 355 -30.26 2.30 4.51
CA LYS A 355 -30.25 2.29 3.04
C LYS A 355 -28.85 2.02 2.48
N ASN A 356 -27.82 2.64 3.05
CA ASN A 356 -26.45 2.43 2.61
C ASN A 356 -25.99 0.99 2.83
N GLU A 357 -26.31 0.38 3.97
CA GLU A 357 -25.94 -1.01 4.27
C GLU A 357 -26.68 -2.01 3.38
N LYS A 358 -27.97 -1.78 3.10
CA LYS A 358 -28.72 -2.59 2.11
C LYS A 358 -28.09 -2.47 0.72
N GLN A 359 -27.79 -1.26 0.28
CA GLN A 359 -27.17 -1.03 -1.04
C GLN A 359 -25.79 -1.70 -1.15
N ARG A 360 -24.97 -1.63 -0.09
CA ARG A 360 -23.67 -2.34 -0.03
C ARG A 360 -23.85 -3.85 -0.13
N SER A 361 -24.81 -4.40 0.62
CA SER A 361 -25.10 -5.83 0.63
C SER A 361 -25.58 -6.32 -0.74
N LEU A 362 -26.53 -5.61 -1.36
CA LEU A 362 -27.01 -5.92 -2.72
C LEU A 362 -25.90 -5.77 -3.77
N SER A 363 -25.02 -4.77 -3.62
CA SER A 363 -23.87 -4.59 -4.51
C SER A 363 -22.90 -5.78 -4.44
N MET A 364 -22.61 -6.28 -3.23
CA MET A 364 -21.78 -7.47 -3.03
C MET A 364 -22.46 -8.74 -3.58
N TYR A 365 -23.77 -8.90 -3.37
CA TYR A 365 -24.52 -10.04 -3.90
C TYR A 365 -24.50 -10.06 -5.43
N ASN A 366 -24.73 -8.90 -6.06
CA ASN A 366 -24.60 -8.78 -7.52
C ASN A 366 -23.20 -9.15 -8.02
N SER A 367 -22.14 -8.82 -7.26
CA SER A 367 -20.77 -9.20 -7.62
C SER A 367 -20.57 -10.72 -7.63
N ILE A 368 -21.05 -11.47 -6.63
CA ILE A 368 -20.91 -12.93 -6.62
C ILE A 368 -21.74 -13.61 -7.72
N VAL A 369 -22.92 -13.05 -8.06
CA VAL A 369 -23.74 -13.51 -9.20
C VAL A 369 -22.99 -13.33 -10.52
N LYS A 370 -22.37 -12.15 -10.73
CA LYS A 370 -21.59 -11.87 -11.94
C LYS A 370 -20.37 -12.79 -12.08
N ILE A 371 -19.67 -13.06 -10.98
CA ILE A 371 -18.54 -14.00 -10.97
C ILE A 371 -19.02 -15.41 -11.32
N ALA A 372 -20.13 -15.87 -10.75
CA ALA A 372 -20.72 -17.17 -11.09
C ALA A 372 -21.06 -17.29 -12.58
N TYR A 373 -21.69 -16.27 -13.19
CA TYR A 373 -21.96 -16.28 -14.63
C TYR A 373 -20.70 -16.25 -15.51
N ALA A 374 -19.63 -15.61 -15.03
CA ALA A 374 -18.38 -15.49 -15.79
C ALA A 374 -17.54 -16.77 -15.76
N HIS A 375 -17.60 -17.54 -14.67
CA HIS A 375 -16.66 -18.62 -14.41
C HIS A 375 -17.28 -19.99 -14.08
N ASP A 376 -18.60 -20.07 -13.87
CA ASP A 376 -19.28 -21.30 -13.43
C ASP A 376 -20.46 -21.71 -14.35
N ASP A 377 -21.12 -22.82 -14.04
CA ASP A 377 -22.29 -23.32 -14.78
C ASP A 377 -23.44 -22.31 -14.69
N VAL A 378 -24.11 -22.11 -15.82
CA VAL A 378 -25.29 -21.24 -15.92
C VAL A 378 -26.36 -21.64 -14.92
N ASP A 379 -26.62 -22.94 -14.73
CA ASP A 379 -27.63 -23.42 -13.77
C ASP A 379 -27.33 -22.96 -12.33
N TYR A 380 -26.06 -22.99 -11.91
CA TYR A 380 -25.67 -22.51 -10.58
C TYR A 380 -25.76 -20.99 -10.46
N ALA A 381 -25.32 -20.27 -11.50
CA ALA A 381 -25.44 -18.82 -11.55
C ALA A 381 -26.91 -18.36 -11.53
N ASP A 382 -27.81 -19.06 -12.23
CA ASP A 382 -29.25 -18.80 -12.24
C ASP A 382 -29.88 -19.01 -10.86
N VAL A 383 -29.47 -20.03 -10.11
CA VAL A 383 -29.92 -20.22 -8.72
C VAL A 383 -29.55 -19.01 -7.85
N LEU A 384 -28.31 -18.53 -7.93
CA LEU A 384 -27.87 -17.34 -7.19
C LEU A 384 -28.59 -16.07 -7.65
N ALA A 385 -28.79 -15.90 -8.96
CA ALA A 385 -29.48 -14.77 -9.54
C ALA A 385 -30.94 -14.72 -9.08
N ASN A 386 -31.62 -15.85 -9.03
CA ASN A 386 -33.00 -15.95 -8.54
C ASN A 386 -33.08 -15.56 -7.05
N SER A 387 -32.19 -16.07 -6.19
CA SER A 387 -32.15 -15.65 -4.79
C SER A 387 -31.87 -14.15 -4.65
N PHE A 388 -30.95 -13.60 -5.45
CA PHE A 388 -30.68 -12.17 -5.47
C PHE A 388 -31.91 -11.33 -5.85
N GLN A 389 -32.69 -11.74 -6.86
CA GLN A 389 -33.92 -11.05 -7.26
C GLN A 389 -35.01 -11.09 -6.18
N GLU A 390 -35.15 -12.20 -5.46
CA GLU A 390 -36.06 -12.29 -4.31
C GLU A 390 -35.65 -11.29 -3.22
N ASN A 391 -34.36 -11.16 -2.96
CA ASN A 391 -33.82 -10.24 -1.95
C ASN A 391 -33.97 -8.76 -2.35
N ILE A 392 -33.79 -8.42 -3.63
CA ILE A 392 -34.14 -7.07 -4.14
C ILE A 392 -35.61 -6.78 -3.88
N SER A 393 -36.50 -7.70 -4.29
CA SER A 393 -37.94 -7.51 -4.17
C SER A 393 -38.37 -7.27 -2.71
N LYS A 394 -37.80 -8.02 -1.76
CA LYS A 394 -38.03 -7.83 -0.32
C LYS A 394 -37.52 -6.49 0.21
N ALA A 395 -36.43 -5.98 -0.35
CA ALA A 395 -35.81 -4.73 0.06
C ALA A 395 -36.55 -3.48 -0.47
N GLU A 396 -37.30 -3.60 -1.58
CA GLU A 396 -38.11 -2.52 -2.15
C GLU A 396 -39.51 -2.40 -1.53
N LEU A 397 -40.04 -3.50 -0.97
CA LEU A 397 -41.37 -3.56 -0.36
C LEU A 397 -41.44 -2.99 1.07
N ASN A 398 -40.29 -2.79 1.72
CA ASN A 398 -40.14 -2.27 3.10
C ASN A 398 -39.26 -1.03 3.11
#